data_AF-A0A125YA50-F1
#
_entry.id   AF-A0A125YA50-F1
#
_cell.length_a   1.000
_cell.length_b   1.000
_cell.length_c   1.000
_cell.angle_alpha   90.00
_cell.angle_beta   90.00
_cell.angle_gamma   90.00
#
_symmetry.space_group_name_H-M   'P 1'
#
loop_
_entity.id
_entity.type
_entity.pdbx_description
1 polymer ?
#
loop_
_entity_poly.entity_id
_entity_poly.type
_entity_poly.pdbx_seq_one_letter_code
_entity_poly.pdbx_strand_id
1 'polypeptide(L)'
;MPTDEELSLGQCPRCQKGHILNRTKFFGCSEYQNGCDFMLPAKIKDKKLSDSQIKKLVNNNVTDFISGFNGEKGEFTAAIRLKPDLSICFEFPTTDDRTVGKCPLCQSRVIIGKTHYLCEQYKKDCDFIISGMILEKKLQLVKLRNY
;
A
#
# COMPACT_ATOMS: atom_id res chain seq x y z
N MET A 1 18.41 -17.63 -18.33
CA MET A 1 18.53 -16.61 -17.26
C MET A 1 17.47 -15.57 -17.55
N PRO A 2 16.64 -15.15 -16.58
CA PRO A 2 15.63 -14.12 -16.84
C PRO A 2 16.32 -12.83 -17.29
N THR A 3 15.73 -12.16 -18.27
CA THR A 3 16.27 -10.93 -18.85
C THR A 3 15.98 -9.74 -17.93
N ASP A 4 16.80 -8.68 -17.99
CA ASP A 4 16.61 -7.47 -17.16
C ASP A 4 15.22 -6.82 -17.37
N GLU A 5 14.58 -7.07 -18.52
CA GLU A 5 13.22 -6.63 -18.82
C GLU A 5 12.14 -7.35 -17.99
N GLU A 6 12.33 -8.64 -17.67
CA GLU A 6 11.39 -9.43 -16.86
C GLU A 6 11.44 -9.06 -15.37
N LEU A 7 12.52 -8.43 -14.91
CA LEU A 7 12.71 -7.97 -13.52
C LEU A 7 12.36 -6.48 -13.33
N SER A 8 11.91 -5.81 -14.39
CA SER A 8 11.54 -4.40 -14.36
C SER A 8 10.30 -4.16 -13.50
N LEU A 9 10.43 -3.24 -12.55
CA LEU A 9 9.33 -2.81 -11.67
C LEU A 9 8.58 -1.59 -12.23
N GLY A 10 9.03 -1.01 -13.34
CA GLY A 10 8.42 0.18 -13.95
C GLY A 10 9.45 1.20 -14.43
N GLN A 11 9.00 2.21 -15.17
CA GLN A 11 9.87 3.29 -15.64
C GLN A 11 10.34 4.18 -14.51
N CYS A 12 11.58 4.63 -14.56
CA CYS A 12 12.14 5.50 -13.53
C CYS A 12 11.40 6.86 -13.51
N PRO A 13 10.80 7.27 -12.37
CA PRO A 13 10.05 8.53 -12.29
C PRO A 13 10.96 9.76 -12.40
N ARG A 14 12.27 9.59 -12.19
CA ARG A 14 13.26 10.66 -12.27
C ARG A 14 13.74 10.93 -13.70
N CYS A 15 14.21 9.90 -14.41
CA CYS A 15 14.81 10.07 -15.74
C CYS A 15 13.90 9.68 -16.89
N GLN A 16 12.82 8.92 -16.64
CA GLN A 16 11.85 8.42 -17.63
C GLN A 16 12.43 7.58 -18.78
N LYS A 17 13.75 7.37 -18.82
CA LYS A 17 14.47 6.55 -19.81
C LYS A 17 14.73 5.15 -19.29
N GLY A 18 15.14 5.05 -18.03
CA GLY A 18 15.50 3.80 -17.37
C GLY A 18 14.33 3.10 -16.72
N HIS A 19 14.61 1.92 -16.17
CA HIS A 19 13.66 1.13 -15.40
C HIS A 19 14.16 0.90 -13.98
N ILE A 20 13.22 0.72 -13.04
CA ILE A 20 13.53 0.42 -11.66
C ILE A 20 13.75 -1.08 -11.49
N LEU A 21 14.90 -1.43 -10.94
CA LEU A 21 15.33 -2.81 -10.69
C LEU A 21 15.46 -3.05 -9.19
N ASN A 22 15.11 -4.26 -8.74
CA ASN A 22 15.32 -4.70 -7.37
C ASN A 22 16.79 -5.08 -7.15
N ARG A 23 17.46 -4.38 -6.23
CA ARG A 23 18.85 -4.62 -5.82
C ARG A 23 18.90 -4.95 -4.34
N THR A 24 18.27 -6.05 -3.90
CA THR A 24 18.27 -6.68 -2.55
C THR A 24 18.04 -5.75 -1.35
N LYS A 25 18.92 -4.76 -1.14
CA LYS A 25 18.86 -3.70 -0.12
C LYS A 25 18.11 -2.44 -0.59
N PHE A 26 18.00 -2.20 -1.90
CA PHE A 26 17.36 -1.01 -2.45
C PHE A 26 16.79 -1.28 -3.85
N PHE A 27 15.96 -0.37 -4.34
CA PHE A 27 15.49 -0.31 -5.70
C PHE A 27 16.19 0.85 -6.40
N GLY A 28 16.76 0.61 -7.58
CA GLY A 28 17.57 1.61 -8.29
C GLY A 28 17.27 1.64 -9.77
N CYS A 29 17.53 2.80 -10.39
CA CYS A 29 17.40 2.96 -11.83
C CYS A 29 18.48 2.16 -12.59
N SER A 30 18.11 1.56 -13.73
CA SER A 30 19.04 0.92 -14.67
C SER A 30 20.09 1.92 -15.20
N GLU A 31 19.66 3.16 -15.45
CA GLU A 31 20.48 4.26 -15.97
C GLU A 31 21.36 4.95 -14.92
N TYR A 32 21.69 4.28 -13.81
CA TYR A 32 22.57 4.85 -12.78
C TYR A 32 23.94 5.24 -13.33
N GLN A 33 24.51 4.39 -14.19
CA GLN A 33 25.79 4.66 -14.86
C GLN A 33 25.70 5.85 -15.84
N ASN A 34 24.49 6.14 -16.34
CA ASN A 34 24.21 7.26 -17.26
C ASN A 34 23.75 8.53 -16.52
N GLY A 35 23.95 8.58 -15.19
CA GLY A 35 23.74 9.78 -14.38
C GLY A 35 22.42 9.84 -13.61
N CYS A 36 21.59 8.78 -13.61
CA CYS A 36 20.36 8.75 -12.82
C CYS A 36 20.58 8.22 -11.40
N ASP A 37 20.53 9.09 -10.41
CA ASP A 37 20.68 8.81 -8.98
C ASP A 37 19.36 8.51 -8.26
N PHE A 38 18.31 8.05 -8.98
CA PHE A 38 17.09 7.60 -8.31
C PHE A 38 17.31 6.28 -7.58
N MET A 39 17.07 6.29 -6.27
CA MET A 39 17.28 5.16 -5.38
C MET A 39 16.20 5.17 -4.28
N LEU A 40 15.62 4.01 -4.01
CA LEU A 40 14.63 3.83 -2.95
C LEU A 40 15.09 2.69 -2.02
N PRO A 41 15.19 2.89 -0.70
CA PRO A 41 15.51 1.81 0.23
C PRO A 41 14.49 0.68 0.13
N ALA A 42 14.93 -0.58 0.15
CA ALA A 42 14.00 -1.71 0.12
C ALA A 42 13.28 -1.90 1.46
N LYS A 43 13.82 -1.31 2.53
CA LYS A 43 13.29 -1.34 3.89
C LYS A 43 13.02 0.08 4.35
N ILE A 44 11.77 0.36 4.74
CA ILE A 44 11.32 1.66 5.25
C ILE A 44 10.58 1.42 6.56
N LYS A 45 10.99 2.11 7.64
CA LYS A 45 10.41 1.98 8.99
C LYS A 45 10.22 0.51 9.40
N ASP A 46 11.31 -0.25 9.28
CA ASP A 46 11.39 -1.67 9.54
C ASP A 46 10.57 -2.64 8.67
N LYS A 47 9.87 -2.14 7.65
CA LYS A 47 9.13 -2.98 6.71
C LYS A 47 9.80 -3.03 5.34
N LYS A 48 9.92 -4.25 4.82
CA LYS A 48 10.41 -4.50 3.46
C LYS A 48 9.25 -4.30 2.48
N LEU A 49 9.49 -3.51 1.45
CA LEU A 49 8.53 -3.32 0.37
C LEU A 49 8.62 -4.47 -0.62
N SER A 50 7.47 -4.98 -1.03
CA SER A 50 7.38 -5.98 -2.09
C SER A 50 7.52 -5.33 -3.48
N ASP A 51 7.96 -6.12 -4.45
CA ASP A 51 8.06 -5.71 -5.85
C ASP A 51 6.73 -5.15 -6.38
N SER A 52 5.60 -5.75 -5.95
CA SER A 52 4.27 -5.27 -6.32
C SER A 52 3.96 -3.87 -5.79
N GLN A 53 4.40 -3.54 -4.58
CA GLN A 53 4.22 -2.23 -3.98
C GLN A 53 5.11 -1.20 -4.66
N ILE A 54 6.36 -1.55 -4.97
CA ILE A 54 7.26 -0.67 -5.73
C ILE A 54 6.71 -0.39 -7.12
N LYS A 55 6.20 -1.43 -7.80
CA LYS A 55 5.58 -1.27 -9.10
C LYS A 55 4.40 -0.30 -9.07
N LYS A 56 3.57 -0.35 -8.01
CA LYS A 56 2.51 0.64 -7.80
C LYS A 56 3.05 2.03 -7.46
N LEU A 57 4.05 2.13 -6.60
CA LEU A 57 4.67 3.40 -6.23
C LEU A 57 5.25 4.12 -7.45
N VAL A 58 5.92 3.38 -8.33
CA VAL A 58 6.57 3.93 -9.52
C VAL A 58 5.55 4.32 -10.60
N ASN A 59 4.51 3.51 -10.82
CA ASN A 59 3.52 3.77 -11.87
C ASN A 59 2.42 4.75 -11.44
N ASN A 60 2.00 4.70 -10.17
CA ASN A 60 0.85 5.46 -9.66
C ASN A 60 1.25 6.55 -8.66
N ASN A 61 2.55 6.71 -8.37
CA ASN A 61 3.08 7.57 -7.30
C ASN A 61 2.60 7.21 -5.89
N VAL A 62 1.89 6.09 -5.70
CA VAL A 62 1.35 5.68 -4.40
C VAL A 62 1.25 4.16 -4.29
N THR A 63 1.53 3.62 -3.10
CA THR A 63 1.31 2.19 -2.78
C THR A 63 -0.10 1.96 -2.22
N ASP A 64 -0.48 0.68 -2.10
CA ASP A 64 -1.58 0.33 -1.19
C ASP A 64 -1.20 0.64 0.27
N PHE A 65 -2.17 0.63 1.17
CA PHE A 65 -1.91 0.68 2.60
C PHE A 65 -1.13 -0.55 3.05
N ILE A 66 0.00 -0.32 3.70
CA ILE A 66 0.91 -1.34 4.22
C ILE A 66 0.86 -1.28 5.74
N SER A 67 0.51 -2.40 6.35
CA SER A 67 0.44 -2.53 7.80
C SER A 67 1.78 -2.89 8.42
N GLY A 68 2.02 -2.40 9.64
CA GLY A 68 3.13 -2.81 10.49
C GLY A 68 4.35 -1.91 10.41
N PHE A 69 4.28 -0.72 9.81
CA PHE A 69 5.40 0.22 9.89
C PHE A 69 5.70 0.56 11.34
N ASN A 70 6.98 0.53 11.71
CA ASN A 70 7.41 0.82 13.06
C ASN A 70 7.43 2.34 13.29
N GLY A 71 6.60 2.82 14.21
CA GLY A 71 6.51 4.21 14.62
C GLY A 71 6.79 4.41 16.11
N GLU A 72 6.87 5.66 16.54
CA GLU A 72 7.18 6.01 17.93
C GLU A 72 6.16 5.45 18.93
N LYS A 73 4.88 5.41 18.55
CA LYS A 73 3.76 4.91 19.37
C LYS A 73 3.41 3.44 19.06
N GLY A 74 4.31 2.72 18.39
CA GLY A 74 4.12 1.35 17.93
C GLY A 74 3.79 1.25 16.45
N GLU A 75 3.29 0.08 16.04
CA GLU A 75 3.04 -0.21 14.64
C GLU A 75 1.83 0.55 14.07
N PHE A 76 2.02 1.11 12.88
CA PHE A 76 0.98 1.82 12.13
C PHE A 76 0.81 1.26 10.71
N THR A 77 -0.32 1.64 10.09
CA THR A 77 -0.63 1.32 8.70
C THR A 77 -0.63 2.62 7.90
N ALA A 78 0.06 2.64 6.77
CA ALA A 78 0.13 3.81 5.89
C ALA A 78 0.39 3.38 4.44
N ALA A 79 0.03 4.22 3.49
CA ALA A 79 0.51 4.14 2.12
C ALA A 79 1.77 5.01 1.99
N ILE A 80 2.62 4.63 1.05
CA ILE A 80 3.80 5.40 0.69
C ILE A 80 3.47 6.17 -0.57
N ARG A 81 3.63 7.49 -0.54
CA ARG A 81 3.47 8.38 -1.70
C ARG A 81 4.82 8.94 -2.12
N LEU A 82 5.09 8.90 -3.42
CA LEU A 82 6.19 9.60 -4.06
C LEU A 82 5.72 11.01 -4.44
N LYS A 83 6.39 12.02 -3.90
CA LYS A 83 6.13 13.42 -4.24
C LYS A 83 6.82 13.81 -5.55
N PRO A 84 6.44 14.95 -6.17
CA PRO A 84 7.09 15.44 -7.40
C PRO A 84 8.58 15.74 -7.24
N ASP A 85 9.03 16.05 -6.02
CA ASP A 85 10.44 16.24 -5.67
C ASP A 85 11.20 14.91 -5.44
N LEU A 86 10.56 13.78 -5.74
CA LEU A 86 11.04 12.41 -5.51
C LEU A 86 11.24 12.05 -4.04
N SER A 87 10.74 12.87 -3.11
CA SER A 87 10.71 12.53 -1.69
C SER A 87 9.54 11.61 -1.37
N ILE A 88 9.69 10.84 -0.29
CA ILE A 88 8.67 9.88 0.15
C ILE A 88 7.88 10.50 1.30
N CYS A 89 6.56 10.32 1.30
CA CYS A 89 5.69 10.66 2.43
C CYS A 89 4.76 9.51 2.78
N PHE A 90 4.35 9.47 4.05
CA PHE A 90 3.35 8.53 4.54
C PHE A 90 1.96 9.15 4.45
N GLU A 91 1.03 8.42 3.87
CA GLU A 91 -0.38 8.76 3.82
C GLU A 91 -1.14 7.76 4.70
N PHE A 92 -1.81 8.27 5.73
CA PHE A 92 -2.52 7.43 6.68
C PHE A 92 -3.97 7.22 6.22
N PRO A 93 -4.52 5.99 6.36
CA PRO A 93 -5.88 5.71 5.94
C PRO A 93 -6.87 6.52 6.78
N THR A 94 -7.78 7.18 6.10
CA THR A 94 -8.92 7.88 6.68
C THR A 94 -9.99 6.89 7.17
N THR A 95 -11.03 7.40 7.83
CA THR A 95 -12.19 6.57 8.24
C THR A 95 -12.90 5.97 7.02
N ASP A 96 -13.01 6.73 5.92
CA ASP A 96 -13.62 6.23 4.69
C ASP A 96 -12.77 5.13 4.04
N ASP A 97 -11.43 5.26 4.04
CA ASP A 97 -10.53 4.20 3.54
C ASP A 97 -10.63 2.90 4.36
N ARG A 98 -10.98 3.02 5.63
CA ARG A 98 -11.21 1.87 6.51
C ARG A 98 -12.64 1.36 6.44
N THR A 99 -13.54 2.01 5.73
CA THR A 99 -14.94 1.59 5.66
C THR A 99 -15.11 0.50 4.60
N VAL A 100 -15.53 -0.69 5.03
CA VAL A 100 -15.77 -1.84 4.13
C VAL A 100 -17.17 -1.80 3.53
N GLY A 101 -18.12 -1.22 4.27
CA GLY A 101 -19.51 -1.18 3.86
C GLY A 101 -20.45 -0.82 5.01
N LYS A 102 -21.72 -1.15 4.82
CA LYS A 102 -22.78 -0.90 5.80
C LYS A 102 -22.90 -2.07 6.79
N CYS A 103 -23.21 -1.74 8.03
CA CYS A 103 -23.42 -2.67 9.13
C CYS A 103 -24.75 -3.40 8.93
N PRO A 104 -24.81 -4.73 9.04
CA PRO A 104 -26.06 -5.48 8.92
C PRO A 104 -27.01 -5.26 10.11
N LEU A 105 -26.53 -4.81 11.28
CA LEU A 105 -27.36 -4.59 12.46
C LEU A 105 -28.01 -3.21 12.51
N CYS A 106 -27.27 -2.15 12.15
CA CYS A 106 -27.73 -0.76 12.29
C CYS A 106 -27.56 0.11 11.04
N GLN A 107 -27.10 -0.45 9.92
CA GLN A 107 -26.84 0.24 8.66
C GLN A 107 -25.74 1.33 8.69
N SER A 108 -25.17 1.64 9.86
CA SER A 108 -23.99 2.49 10.04
C SER A 108 -22.73 1.88 9.39
N ARG A 109 -21.60 2.61 9.39
CA ARG A 109 -20.37 2.18 8.70
C ARG A 109 -19.66 1.05 9.46
N VAL A 110 -19.18 0.04 8.73
CA VAL A 110 -18.27 -1.00 9.25
C VAL A 110 -16.85 -0.63 8.89
N ILE A 111 -16.00 -0.51 9.91
CA ILE A 111 -14.62 -0.04 9.83
C ILE A 111 -13.66 -1.21 10.09
N ILE A 112 -12.57 -1.28 9.32
CA ILE A 112 -11.46 -2.20 9.54
C ILE A 112 -10.54 -1.66 10.64
N GLY A 113 -10.41 -2.41 11.73
CA GLY A 113 -9.39 -2.25 12.76
C GLY A 113 -8.17 -3.15 12.50
N LYS A 114 -7.21 -3.16 13.44
CA LYS A 114 -5.98 -3.98 13.31
C LYS A 114 -6.27 -5.49 13.18
N THR A 115 -7.29 -5.98 13.88
CA THR A 115 -7.59 -7.42 14.01
C THR A 115 -9.07 -7.73 13.95
N HIS A 116 -9.94 -6.73 13.78
CA HIS A 116 -11.40 -6.90 13.78
C HIS A 116 -12.04 -5.92 12.81
N TYR A 117 -13.15 -6.32 12.21
CA TYR A 117 -14.12 -5.43 11.58
C TYR A 117 -15.15 -5.04 12.65
N LEU A 118 -15.40 -3.75 12.83
CA LEU A 118 -16.36 -3.27 13.82
C LEU A 118 -17.28 -2.21 13.25
N CYS A 119 -18.50 -2.12 13.77
CA CYS A 119 -19.35 -0.98 13.50
C CYS A 119 -18.78 0.30 14.13
N GLU A 120 -18.91 1.44 13.45
CA GLU A 120 -18.53 2.75 13.99
C GLU A 120 -19.27 3.11 15.30
N GLN A 121 -20.45 2.53 15.51
CA GLN A 121 -21.26 2.69 16.73
C GLN A 121 -21.12 1.51 17.72
N TYR A 122 -20.05 0.73 17.59
CA TYR A 122 -19.79 -0.42 18.47
C TYR A 122 -19.78 0.00 19.95
N LYS A 123 -20.49 -0.75 20.81
CA LYS A 123 -20.71 -0.48 22.26
C LYS A 123 -21.48 0.81 22.59
N LYS A 124 -21.97 1.55 21.60
CA LYS A 124 -22.91 2.66 21.83
C LYS A 124 -24.33 2.18 21.61
N ASP A 125 -24.64 1.88 20.35
CA ASP A 125 -25.98 1.48 19.88
C ASP A 125 -25.93 0.24 18.98
N CYS A 126 -24.76 -0.40 18.87
CA CYS A 126 -24.55 -1.56 18.02
C CYS A 126 -23.49 -2.49 18.61
N ASP A 127 -23.69 -3.81 18.52
CA ASP A 127 -22.73 -4.83 18.99
C ASP A 127 -22.03 -5.58 17.86
N PHE A 128 -22.10 -5.07 16.62
CA PHE A 128 -21.48 -5.71 15.47
C PHE A 128 -19.95 -5.63 15.52
N ILE A 129 -19.32 -6.78 15.70
CA ILE A 129 -17.87 -6.98 15.62
C ILE A 129 -17.57 -8.38 15.04
N ILE A 130 -16.62 -8.45 14.10
CA ILE A 130 -16.16 -9.69 13.48
C ILE A 130 -14.63 -9.73 13.56
N SER A 131 -14.05 -10.81 14.08
CA SER A 131 -12.60 -11.00 14.09
C SER A 131 -12.04 -11.12 12.67
N GLY A 132 -10.98 -10.37 12.38
CA GLY A 132 -10.34 -10.18 11.08
C GLY A 132 -9.50 -11.37 10.60
N MET A 133 -9.97 -12.60 10.83
CA MET A 133 -9.47 -13.79 10.14
C MET A 133 -10.57 -14.29 9.20
N ILE A 134 -10.68 -13.63 8.05
CA ILE A 134 -11.42 -14.18 6.91
C ILE A 134 -10.38 -14.29 5.77
N LEU A 135 -9.86 -15.51 5.62
CA LEU A 135 -9.13 -16.12 4.50
C LEU A 135 -8.43 -15.20 3.47
N GLU A 136 -7.17 -15.54 3.20
CA GLU A 136 -6.34 -15.10 2.07
C GLU A 136 -6.99 -15.29 0.69
N LYS A 137 -8.06 -14.57 0.37
CA LYS A 137 -8.54 -14.44 -1.01
C LYS A 137 -8.99 -13.02 -1.25
N LYS A 138 -8.10 -12.30 -1.94
CA LYS A 138 -8.30 -10.99 -2.56
C LYS A 138 -9.70 -10.93 -3.19
N LEU A 139 -10.63 -10.23 -2.55
CA LEU A 139 -11.87 -9.83 -3.20
C LEU A 139 -11.49 -8.79 -4.25
N GLN A 140 -11.34 -9.22 -5.50
CA GLN A 140 -11.42 -8.29 -6.61
C GLN A 140 -12.82 -7.70 -6.58
N LEU A 141 -12.90 -6.37 -6.44
CA LEU A 141 -14.13 -5.60 -6.65
C LEU A 141 -14.63 -5.87 -8.07
N VAL A 142 -15.45 -6.89 -8.23
CA VAL A 142 -16.27 -7.07 -9.44
C VAL A 142 -17.30 -5.94 -9.38
N LYS A 143 -17.12 -4.97 -10.28
CA LYS A 143 -18.08 -3.89 -10.52
C LYS A 143 -19.46 -4.52 -10.75
N LEU A 144 -20.36 -4.39 -9.79
CA LEU A 144 -21.78 -4.64 -10.00
C LEU A 144 -22.28 -3.54 -10.94
N ARG A 145 -22.31 -3.82 -12.24
CA ARG A 145 -23.16 -3.10 -13.19
C ARG A 145 -24.58 -3.62 -12.97
N ASN A 146 -25.45 -2.71 -12.58
CA ASN A 146 -26.89 -2.88 -12.55
C ASN A 146 -27.40 -3.40 -13.91
N TYR A 147 -28.29 -4.38 -13.87
CA TYR A 147 -29.39 -4.56 -14.80
C TYR A 147 -30.62 -4.93 -13.99
#